data_AF-A0A0G1EJ13-F1
#
_entry.id   AF-A0A0G1EJ13-F1
#
_cell.length_a   1.000
_cell.length_b   1.000
_cell.length_c   1.000
_cell.angle_alpha   90.00
_cell.angle_beta   90.00
_cell.angle_gamma   90.00
#
_symmetry.space_group_name_H-M   'P 1'
#
loop_
_entity.id
_entity.type
_entity.pdbx_description
1 polymer ?
#
loop_
_entity_poly.entity_id
_entity_poly.type
_entity_poly.pdbx_seq_one_letter_code
_entity_poly.pdbx_strand_id
1 'polypeptide(L)'
;MDELNSVHEPNTTPPPTIFQPRLLPVVEKAKSCYKNWILIHRNLPRTERFGIGQRIDNLFLDTLELLRQATYAPLQQKTNLLTQSLGKIDSLRFFIQISWENHLISNDQFTALGTEVENIGKMLGGWRKGLQNKTPALKAGEDK
;
A
#
# COMPACT_ATOMS: atom_id res chain seq x y z
N MET A 1 31.81 -43.72 -8.72
CA MET A 1 32.34 -42.35 -8.80
C MET A 1 31.17 -41.47 -9.19
N ASP A 2 31.05 -40.39 -8.43
CA ASP A 2 29.85 -39.63 -8.11
C ASP A 2 29.13 -38.94 -9.28
N GLU A 3 27.82 -39.15 -9.37
CA GLU A 3 26.89 -38.13 -9.87
C GLU A 3 25.67 -38.11 -8.93
N LEU A 4 25.86 -37.49 -7.76
CA LEU A 4 24.80 -37.18 -6.80
C LEU A 4 24.06 -35.92 -7.22
N ASN A 5 22.75 -36.07 -7.42
CA ASN A 5 21.70 -35.04 -7.29
C ASN A 5 21.80 -33.78 -8.17
N SER A 6 21.32 -33.91 -9.42
CA SER A 6 20.56 -32.82 -10.04
C SER A 6 19.15 -32.83 -9.42
N VAL A 7 18.94 -32.02 -8.39
CA VAL A 7 17.59 -31.77 -7.85
C VAL A 7 16.84 -30.96 -8.92
N HIS A 8 16.04 -31.68 -9.72
CA HIS A 8 15.05 -31.08 -10.59
C HIS A 8 14.05 -30.33 -9.69
N GLU A 9 14.09 -28.99 -9.68
CA GLU A 9 12.99 -28.21 -9.12
C GLU A 9 11.69 -28.69 -9.81
N PRO A 10 10.60 -28.95 -9.07
CA PRO A 10 9.35 -29.30 -9.71
C PRO A 10 8.95 -28.14 -10.60
N ASN A 11 8.78 -28.44 -11.88
CA ASN A 11 8.31 -27.54 -12.93
C ASN A 11 6.87 -27.13 -12.59
N THR A 12 6.70 -26.26 -11.60
CA THR A 12 5.40 -25.74 -11.21
C THR A 12 5.02 -24.70 -12.24
N THR A 13 4.26 -25.12 -13.25
CA THR A 13 3.50 -24.19 -14.09
C THR A 13 2.81 -23.18 -13.16
N PRO A 14 3.02 -21.86 -13.38
CA PRO A 14 2.39 -20.86 -12.54
C PRO A 14 0.87 -21.11 -12.58
N PRO A 15 0.17 -20.99 -11.43
CA PRO A 15 -1.26 -21.21 -11.37
C PRO A 15 -1.94 -20.35 -12.44
N PRO A 16 -2.98 -20.87 -13.11
CA PRO A 16 -3.61 -20.18 -14.23
C PRO A 16 -4.02 -18.76 -13.83
N THR A 17 -3.76 -17.80 -14.72
CA THR A 17 -4.06 -16.36 -14.59
C THR A 17 -5.57 -16.11 -14.63
N ILE A 18 -6.32 -16.62 -13.65
CA ILE A 18 -7.79 -16.51 -13.62
C ILE A 18 -8.21 -15.12 -13.11
N PHE A 19 -7.40 -14.49 -12.23
CA PHE A 19 -7.74 -13.24 -11.54
C PHE A 19 -6.55 -12.27 -11.40
N GLN A 20 -5.84 -11.94 -12.48
CA GLN A 20 -4.84 -10.86 -12.44
C GLN A 20 -5.37 -9.59 -13.12
N PRO A 21 -6.09 -8.70 -12.39
CA PRO A 21 -6.47 -7.42 -12.95
C PRO A 21 -5.22 -6.60 -13.27
N ARG A 22 -5.22 -5.88 -14.41
CA ARG A 22 -4.18 -4.88 -14.68
C ARG A 22 -4.34 -3.76 -13.65
N LEU A 23 -3.45 -3.72 -12.67
CA LEU A 23 -3.45 -2.73 -11.60
C LEU A 23 -2.70 -1.47 -12.03
N LEU A 24 -3.16 -0.31 -11.54
CA LEU A 24 -2.38 0.92 -11.65
C LEU A 24 -1.07 0.76 -10.87
N PRO A 25 0.04 1.39 -11.30
CA PRO A 25 1.34 1.23 -10.64
C PRO A 25 1.31 1.49 -9.12
N VAL A 26 0.53 2.48 -8.68
CA VAL A 26 0.40 2.79 -7.25
C VAL A 26 -0.34 1.72 -6.45
N VAL A 27 -1.29 1.02 -7.08
CA VAL A 27 -2.03 -0.08 -6.45
C VAL A 27 -1.12 -1.30 -6.31
N GLU A 28 -0.31 -1.62 -7.33
CA GLU A 28 0.65 -2.72 -7.25
C GLU A 28 1.74 -2.45 -6.21
N LYS A 29 2.21 -1.19 -6.11
CA LYS A 29 3.18 -0.79 -5.08
C LYS A 29 2.60 -0.90 -3.67
N ALA A 30 1.36 -0.43 -3.46
CA ALA A 30 0.66 -0.58 -2.17
C ALA A 30 0.47 -2.06 -1.80
N LYS A 31 0.10 -2.90 -2.76
CA LYS A 31 -0.06 -4.35 -2.56
C LYS A 31 1.27 -5.02 -2.20
N SER A 32 2.35 -4.64 -2.87
CA SER A 32 3.70 -5.16 -2.57
C SER A 32 4.17 -4.75 -1.17
N CYS A 33 3.94 -3.49 -0.80
CA CYS A 33 4.24 -2.99 0.54
C CYS A 33 3.44 -3.72 1.62
N TYR A 34 2.15 -3.99 1.37
CA TYR A 34 1.34 -4.79 2.28
C TYR A 34 1.85 -6.23 2.44
N LYS A 35 2.31 -6.88 1.36
CA LYS A 35 2.93 -8.20 1.46
C LYS A 35 4.17 -8.19 2.36
N ASN A 36 4.97 -7.13 2.30
CA ASN A 36 6.13 -6.96 3.18
C ASN A 36 5.69 -6.79 4.64
N TRP A 37 4.63 -6.01 4.89
CA TRP A 37 4.04 -5.88 6.22
C TRP A 37 3.58 -7.22 6.80
N ILE A 38 2.93 -8.09 6.02
CA ILE A 38 2.49 -9.42 6.49
C ILE A 38 3.67 -10.24 7.03
N LEU A 39 4.84 -10.18 6.37
CA LEU A 39 6.03 -10.89 6.83
C LEU A 39 6.52 -10.38 8.18
N ILE A 40 6.47 -9.06 8.39
CA ILE A 40 6.82 -8.41 9.66
C ILE A 40 5.79 -8.75 10.75
N HIS A 41 4.50 -8.59 10.44
CA HIS A 41 3.39 -8.81 11.37
C HIS A 41 3.40 -10.21 11.99
N ARG A 42 3.70 -11.24 11.20
CA ARG A 42 3.81 -12.63 11.67
C ARG A 42 4.87 -12.83 12.77
N ASN A 43 5.92 -12.00 12.77
CA ASN A 43 7.04 -12.09 13.69
C ASN A 43 6.88 -11.23 14.95
N LEU A 44 5.86 -10.38 15.02
CA LEU A 44 5.62 -9.53 16.19
C LEU A 44 5.33 -10.37 17.45
N PRO A 45 5.56 -9.82 18.66
CA PRO A 45 5.07 -10.43 19.90
C PRO A 45 3.54 -10.60 19.89
N ARG A 46 3.02 -11.63 20.56
CA ARG A 46 1.58 -11.99 20.52
C ARG A 46 0.67 -10.81 20.88
N THR A 47 1.00 -10.08 21.95
CA THR A 47 0.21 -8.92 22.40
C THR A 47 0.14 -7.84 21.32
N GLU A 48 1.28 -7.51 20.71
CA GLU A 48 1.38 -6.45 19.72
C GLU A 48 0.75 -6.83 18.37
N ARG A 49 0.71 -8.12 18.02
CA ARG A 49 -0.01 -8.58 16.81
C ARG A 49 -1.47 -8.16 16.81
N PHE A 50 -2.15 -8.27 17.95
CA PHE A 50 -3.57 -7.93 18.09
C PHE A 50 -3.78 -6.45 18.47
N GLY A 51 -2.73 -5.75 18.91
CA GLY A 51 -2.73 -4.31 19.15
C GLY A 51 -2.33 -3.52 17.90
N ILE A 52 -1.15 -2.90 17.96
CA ILE A 52 -0.64 -2.03 16.88
C ILE A 52 -0.49 -2.78 15.54
N GLY A 53 -0.16 -4.07 15.60
CA GLY A 53 -0.01 -4.91 14.43
C GLY A 53 -1.30 -5.00 13.61
N GLN A 54 -2.43 -5.30 14.27
CA GLN A 54 -3.74 -5.35 13.63
C GLN A 54 -4.19 -3.97 13.14
N ARG A 55 -3.82 -2.90 13.86
CA ARG A 55 -4.14 -1.54 13.43
C ARG A 55 -3.47 -1.19 12.10
N ILE A 56 -2.18 -1.53 11.94
CA ILE A 56 -1.43 -1.30 10.70
C ILE A 56 -1.98 -2.19 9.58
N ASP A 57 -2.29 -3.46 9.87
CA ASP A 57 -2.91 -4.39 8.91
C ASP A 57 -4.22 -3.81 8.34
N ASN A 58 -5.11 -3.34 9.20
CA ASN A 58 -6.37 -2.71 8.78
C ASN A 58 -6.13 -1.45 7.95
N LEU A 59 -5.14 -0.62 8.29
CA LEU A 59 -4.81 0.58 7.52
C LEU A 59 -4.31 0.26 6.11
N PHE A 60 -3.53 -0.81 5.95
CA PHE A 60 -3.12 -1.29 4.63
C PHE A 60 -4.32 -1.79 3.81
N LEU A 61 -5.19 -2.59 4.42
CA LEU A 61 -6.40 -3.11 3.76
C LEU A 61 -7.34 -1.98 3.31
N ASP A 62 -7.63 -1.02 4.20
CA ASP A 62 -8.41 0.18 3.90
C ASP A 62 -7.79 0.97 2.74
N THR A 63 -6.45 1.14 2.76
CA THR A 63 -5.73 1.85 1.69
C THR A 63 -5.91 1.12 0.37
N LEU A 64 -5.70 -0.19 0.34
CA LEU A 64 -5.86 -1.00 -0.87
C LEU A 64 -7.28 -0.92 -1.42
N GLU A 65 -8.28 -0.99 -0.55
CA GLU A 65 -9.68 -0.88 -0.95
C GLU A 65 -9.99 0.49 -1.54
N LEU A 66 -9.60 1.58 -0.88
CA LEU A 66 -9.77 2.94 -1.38
C LEU A 66 -9.09 3.15 -2.74
N LEU A 67 -7.86 2.65 -2.91
CA LEU A 67 -7.12 2.74 -4.17
C LEU A 67 -7.76 1.91 -5.28
N ARG A 68 -8.30 0.74 -4.93
CA ARG A 68 -9.16 -0.02 -5.82
C ARG A 68 -10.32 0.90 -6.19
N GLN A 69 -11.22 1.25 -5.29
CA GLN A 69 -12.41 2.07 -5.57
C GLN A 69 -12.07 3.29 -6.46
N ALA A 70 -11.02 4.03 -6.12
CA ALA A 70 -10.56 5.20 -6.87
C ALA A 70 -10.25 4.90 -8.35
N THR A 71 -9.69 3.73 -8.66
CA THR A 71 -9.29 3.35 -10.03
C THR A 71 -10.49 3.35 -11.02
N TYR A 72 -11.69 2.97 -10.57
CA TYR A 72 -12.90 2.97 -11.42
C TYR A 72 -13.89 4.10 -11.10
N ALA A 73 -13.59 4.94 -10.10
CA ALA A 73 -14.48 6.02 -9.71
C ALA A 73 -14.54 7.16 -10.76
N PRO A 74 -15.70 7.84 -10.90
CA PRO A 74 -15.81 9.10 -11.62
C PRO A 74 -14.87 10.17 -11.07
N LEU A 75 -14.51 11.16 -11.90
CA LEU A 75 -13.49 12.17 -11.57
C LEU A 75 -13.73 12.90 -10.22
N GLN A 76 -14.98 13.28 -9.97
CA GLN A 76 -15.40 13.99 -8.74
C GLN A 76 -15.16 13.13 -7.48
N GLN A 77 -15.57 11.86 -7.52
CA GLN A 77 -15.40 10.93 -6.40
C GLN A 77 -13.95 10.47 -6.25
N LYS A 78 -13.22 10.32 -7.36
CA LYS A 78 -11.82 9.88 -7.39
C LYS A 78 -10.92 10.79 -6.54
N THR A 79 -11.09 12.10 -6.64
CA THR A 79 -10.28 13.06 -5.85
C THR A 79 -10.50 12.91 -4.33
N ASN A 80 -11.75 12.63 -3.92
CA ASN A 80 -12.10 12.38 -2.53
C ASN A 80 -11.47 11.05 -2.04
N LEU A 81 -11.61 9.96 -2.80
CA LEU A 81 -11.02 8.66 -2.46
C LEU A 81 -9.49 8.72 -2.34
N LEU A 82 -8.82 9.47 -3.23
CA LEU A 82 -7.36 9.68 -3.13
C LEU A 82 -6.99 10.51 -1.90
N THR A 83 -7.82 11.46 -1.49
CA THR A 83 -7.59 12.24 -0.27
C THR A 83 -7.74 11.38 0.97
N GLN A 84 -8.76 10.52 1.02
CA GLN A 84 -8.89 9.53 2.09
C GLN A 84 -7.70 8.57 2.14
N SER A 85 -7.26 8.07 0.97
CA SER A 85 -6.09 7.19 0.86
C SER A 85 -4.82 7.86 1.40
N LEU A 86 -4.60 9.14 1.10
CA LEU A 86 -3.48 9.91 1.65
C LEU A 86 -3.52 10.01 3.18
N GLY A 87 -4.70 10.18 3.78
CA GLY A 87 -4.86 10.16 5.24
C GLY A 87 -4.53 8.80 5.87
N LYS A 88 -4.84 7.69 5.17
CA LYS A 88 -4.44 6.34 5.59
C LYS A 88 -2.93 6.13 5.50
N ILE A 89 -2.29 6.61 4.42
CA ILE A 89 -0.83 6.60 4.29
C ILE A 89 -0.16 7.39 5.44
N ASP A 90 -0.71 8.54 5.81
CA ASP A 90 -0.20 9.31 6.94
C ASP A 90 -0.32 8.55 8.27
N SER A 91 -1.47 7.92 8.50
CA SER A 91 -1.66 7.03 9.65
C SER A 91 -0.68 5.86 9.65
N LEU A 92 -0.41 5.26 8.49
CA LEU A 92 0.58 4.18 8.36
C LEU A 92 1.97 4.65 8.79
N ARG A 93 2.42 5.83 8.32
CA ARG A 93 3.72 6.41 8.75
C ARG A 93 3.79 6.51 10.26
N PHE A 94 2.75 7.06 10.89
CA PHE A 94 2.68 7.24 12.34
C PHE A 94 2.78 5.91 13.11
N PHE A 95 1.96 4.91 12.77
CA PHE A 95 1.98 3.63 13.49
C PHE A 95 3.23 2.78 13.21
N ILE A 96 3.80 2.87 11.99
CA ILE A 96 5.08 2.23 11.67
C ILE A 96 6.21 2.85 12.49
N GLN A 97 6.21 4.18 12.65
CA GLN A 97 7.17 4.88 13.51
C GLN A 97 7.05 4.44 14.97
N ILE A 98 5.84 4.40 15.53
CA ILE A 98 5.62 3.89 16.90
C ILE A 98 6.12 2.45 17.06
N SER A 99 5.87 1.60 16.06
CA SER A 99 6.34 0.20 16.09
C SER A 99 7.87 0.13 16.16
N TRP A 100 8.56 1.01 15.44
CA TRP A 100 10.02 1.10 15.47
C TRP A 100 10.55 1.68 16.78
N GLU A 101 9.93 2.75 17.29
CA GLU A 101 10.29 3.39 18.57
C GLU A 101 10.15 2.42 19.76
N ASN A 102 9.23 1.47 19.68
CA ASN A 102 9.03 0.41 20.67
C ASN A 102 9.80 -0.88 20.36
N HIS A 103 10.76 -0.84 19.43
CA HIS A 103 11.59 -1.98 19.03
C HIS A 103 10.82 -3.22 18.54
N LEU A 104 9.60 -3.03 18.03
CA LEU A 104 8.77 -4.11 17.49
C LEU A 104 9.23 -4.51 16.08
N ILE A 105 9.89 -3.59 15.37
CA ILE A 105 10.49 -3.81 14.05
C ILE A 105 11.93 -3.29 14.05
N SER A 106 12.80 -3.91 13.24
CA SER A 106 14.21 -3.51 13.14
C SER A 106 14.39 -2.21 12.35
N ASN A 107 15.57 -1.58 12.46
CA ASN A 107 15.94 -0.40 11.66
C ASN A 107 15.80 -0.65 10.15
N ASP A 108 16.21 -1.84 9.69
CA ASP A 108 16.13 -2.22 8.28
C ASP A 108 14.68 -2.39 7.83
N GLN A 109 13.84 -3.02 8.66
CA GLN A 109 12.40 -3.16 8.40
C GLN A 109 11.70 -1.79 8.37
N PHE A 110 12.02 -0.91 9.31
CA PHE A 110 11.50 0.46 9.35
C PHE A 110 11.92 1.24 8.10
N THR A 111 13.20 1.19 7.73
CA THR A 111 13.72 1.90 6.56
C THR A 111 13.08 1.40 5.27
N ALA A 112 13.01 0.07 5.09
CA ALA A 112 12.41 -0.54 3.92
C ALA A 112 10.92 -0.19 3.81
N LEU A 113 10.14 -0.44 4.87
CA LEU A 113 8.70 -0.21 4.87
C LEU A 113 8.36 1.28 4.77
N GLY A 114 9.05 2.14 5.54
CA GLY A 114 8.87 3.59 5.53
C GLY A 114 9.14 4.18 4.15
N THR A 115 10.21 3.73 3.48
CA THR A 115 10.53 4.17 2.10
C THR A 115 9.43 3.78 1.12
N GLU A 116 8.87 2.58 1.23
CA GLU A 116 7.77 2.15 0.37
C GLU A 116 6.49 2.97 0.60
N VAL A 117 6.11 3.17 1.87
CA VAL A 117 4.94 3.98 2.25
C VAL A 117 5.09 5.42 1.76
N GLU A 118 6.28 6.01 1.87
CA GLU A 118 6.54 7.36 1.39
C GLU A 118 6.43 7.48 -0.12
N ASN A 119 6.96 6.50 -0.86
CA ASN A 119 6.84 6.46 -2.31
C ASN A 119 5.38 6.33 -2.76
N ILE A 120 4.58 5.50 -2.07
CA ILE A 120 3.14 5.40 -2.32
C ILE A 120 2.47 6.77 -2.09
N GLY A 121 2.79 7.45 -0.98
CA GLY A 121 2.28 8.79 -0.68
C GLY A 121 2.59 9.80 -1.80
N LYS A 122 3.82 9.81 -2.33
CA LYS A 122 4.21 10.67 -3.46
C LYS A 122 3.41 10.36 -4.73
N MET A 123 3.24 9.07 -5.05
CA MET A 123 2.46 8.63 -6.21
C MET A 123 0.99 9.06 -6.12
N LEU A 124 0.38 8.91 -4.94
CA LEU A 124 -1.01 9.33 -4.69
C LEU A 124 -1.16 10.85 -4.74
N GLY A 125 -0.21 11.59 -4.16
CA GLY A 125 -0.18 13.05 -4.23
C GLY A 125 -0.09 13.56 -5.67
N GLY A 126 0.80 12.96 -6.47
CA GLY A 126 0.93 13.27 -7.90
C GLY A 126 -0.34 12.95 -8.69
N TRP A 127 -0.94 11.78 -8.45
CA TRP A 127 -2.19 11.39 -9.09
C TRP A 127 -3.32 12.38 -8.76
N ARG A 128 -3.51 12.72 -7.47
CA ARG A 128 -4.54 13.68 -7.05
C ARG A 128 -4.35 15.06 -7.68
N LYS A 129 -3.12 15.61 -7.64
CA LYS A 129 -2.79 16.90 -8.25
C LYS A 129 -3.06 16.89 -9.76
N GLY A 130 -2.70 15.80 -10.44
CA GLY A 130 -2.97 15.63 -11.87
C GLY A 130 -4.46 15.64 -12.24
N LEU A 131 -5.35 15.19 -11.34
CA LEU A 131 -6.80 15.26 -11.55
C LEU A 131 -7.37 16.66 -11.28
N GLN A 132 -6.85 17.34 -10.26
CA GLN A 132 -7.25 18.72 -9.94
C GLN A 132 -6.90 19.68 -11.08
N ASN A 133 -5.72 19.54 -11.67
CA ASN A 133 -5.30 20.37 -12.80
C ASN A 133 -6.11 20.12 -14.08
N LYS A 134 -6.71 18.93 -14.24
CA LYS A 134 -7.60 18.59 -15.36
C LYS A 134 -9.04 19.07 -15.15
N THR A 135 -9.36 19.63 -13.99
CA THR A 135 -10.68 20.22 -13.69
C THR A 135 -10.53 21.74 -13.63
N PRO A 136 -10.57 22.46 -14.77
CA PRO A 136 -10.61 23.92 -14.72
C PRO A 136 -11.99 24.36 -14.20
N ALA A 137 -11.99 25.00 -13.03
CA ALA A 137 -13.01 25.92 -12.50
C ALA A 137 -14.51 25.52 -12.63
N LEU A 138 -15.06 24.96 -11.55
CA LEU A 138 -16.46 25.17 -11.14
C LEU A 138 -16.59 26.39 -10.19
N LYS A 139 -15.64 27.35 -10.25
CA LYS A 139 -15.63 28.59 -9.46
C LYS A 139 -15.44 29.81 -10.37
N ALA A 140 -16.36 30.00 -11.30
CA ALA A 140 -16.51 31.24 -12.06
C ALA A 140 -18.01 31.56 -12.18
N GLY A 141 -18.59 32.03 -11.08
CA GLY A 141 -19.97 32.48 -10.98
C GLY A 141 -20.28 32.73 -9.52
N GLU A 142 -20.77 33.94 -9.19
CA GLU A 142 -20.84 34.56 -7.85
C GLU A 142 -19.48 35.17 -7.46
N ASP A 143 -19.22 36.47 -7.59
CA ASP A 143 -20.08 37.61 -7.25
C ASP A 143 -20.02 38.74 -8.30
N LYS A 144 -21.19 39.32 -8.57
CA LYS A 144 -21.39 40.63 -9.22
C LYS A 144 -22.04 41.55 -8.21
#